data_AF-Q2LDI6-F1
#
_entry.id   AF-Q2LDI6-F1
#
_cell.length_a   1.000
_cell.length_b   1.000
_cell.length_c   1.000
_cell.angle_alpha   90.00
_cell.angle_beta   90.00
_cell.angle_gamma   90.00
#
_symmetry.space_group_name_H-M   'P 1'
#
loop_
_entity.id
_entity.type
_entity.pdbx_description
1 polymer ?
#
loop_
_entity_poly.entity_id
_entity_poly.type
_entity_poly.pdbx_seq_one_letter_code
_entity_poly.pdbx_strand_id
1 'polypeptide(L)' 'LPISRLYARYFQGDLKLYSMEGVGTDAVIYLKALSSESFERLPVFNKSAWRHYKTMPEADD' A
#
# COMPACT_ATOMS: atom_id res chain seq x y z
N LEU A 1 -7.16 -10.21 0.74
CA LEU A 1 -5.78 -9.68 0.82
C LEU A 1 -5.68 -8.16 0.55
N PRO A 2 -6.19 -7.60 -0.56
CA PRO A 2 -6.01 -6.16 -0.84
C PRO A 2 -6.64 -5.24 0.23
N ILE A 3 -7.82 -5.61 0.74
CA ILE A 3 -8.50 -4.87 1.81
C ILE A 3 -7.68 -4.87 3.11
N SER A 4 -7.11 -6.00 3.51
CA SER A 4 -6.23 -6.10 4.68
C SER A 4 -5.01 -5.17 4.55
N ARG A 5 -4.45 -5.04 3.34
CA ARG A 5 -3.35 -4.11 3.07
C ARG A 5 -3.79 -2.64 3.16
N LEU A 6 -5.02 -2.31 2.74
CA LEU A 6 -5.57 -0.96 2.93
C LEU A 6 -5.71 -0.62 4.42
N TYR A 7 -6.19 -1.55 5.25
CA TYR A 7 -6.26 -1.34 6.70
C TYR A 7 -4.89 -1.10 7.33
N ALA A 8 -3.88 -1.89 6.97
CA ALA A 8 -2.52 -1.67 7.48
C ALA A 8 -1.98 -0.28 7.06
N ARG A 9 -2.21 0.12 5.80
CA ARG A 9 -1.74 1.41 5.27
C ARG A 9 -2.50 2.62 5.80
N TYR A 10 -3.71 2.44 6.31
CA TYR A 10 -4.55 3.54 6.77
C TYR A 10 -3.87 4.34 7.88
N PHE A 11 -3.18 3.70 8.83
CA PHE A 11 -2.37 4.36 9.87
C PHE A 11 -0.86 4.27 9.61
N GLN A 12 -0.45 4.53 8.36
CA GLN A 12 0.97 4.56 7.93
C GLN A 12 1.75 3.24 8.10
N GLY A 13 1.05 2.12 8.23
CA GLY A 13 1.63 0.78 8.20
C GLY A 13 1.72 0.18 6.80
N ASP A 14 1.94 -1.13 6.71
CA ASP A 14 1.90 -1.88 5.45
C ASP A 14 1.69 -3.39 5.69
N LEU A 15 1.30 -4.11 4.63
CA LEU A 15 1.22 -5.58 4.63
C LEU A 15 2.01 -6.13 3.45
N LYS A 16 3.06 -6.91 3.76
CA LYS A 16 3.95 -7.55 2.79
C LYS A 16 3.83 -9.07 2.86
N LEU A 17 3.95 -9.71 1.70
CA LEU A 17 3.99 -11.17 1.58
C LEU A 17 5.34 -11.57 1.01
N TYR A 18 5.93 -12.61 1.60
CA TYR A 18 7.16 -13.23 1.12
C TYR A 18 6.87 -14.72 0.96
N SER A 19 7.01 -15.25 -0.25
CA SER A 19 6.71 -16.65 -0.54
C SER A 19 7.97 -17.36 -0.99
N MET A 20 8.15 -18.59 -0.50
CA MET A 20 9.18 -19.51 -0.94
C MET A 20 8.49 -20.76 -1.45
N GLU A 21 8.52 -20.95 -2.76
CA GLU A 21 7.87 -22.07 -3.44
C GLU A 21 8.36 -23.41 -2.86
N GLY A 22 7.42 -24.32 -2.59
CA GLY A 22 7.71 -25.62 -1.98
C GLY A 22 7.98 -25.60 -0.47
N VAL A 23 8.01 -24.42 0.18
CA VAL A 23 8.24 -24.29 1.63
C VAL A 23 7.06 -23.63 2.33
N GLY A 24 6.68 -22.41 1.92
CA GLY A 24 5.62 -21.67 2.61
C GLY A 24 5.52 -20.20 2.19
N THR A 25 4.70 -19.44 2.92
CA THR A 25 4.51 -18.00 2.69
C THR A 25 4.38 -17.27 4.01
N ASP A 26 5.24 -16.28 4.19
CA ASP A 26 5.23 -15.37 5.33
C ASP A 26 4.42 -14.11 5.01
N ALA A 27 3.61 -13.68 5.96
CA ALA A 27 2.84 -12.44 5.89
C ALA A 27 3.22 -11.53 7.06
N VAL A 28 3.71 -10.32 6.76
CA VAL A 28 4.19 -9.37 7.76
C VAL A 28 3.35 -8.10 7.73
N ILE A 29 2.80 -7.73 8.88
CA ILE A 29 2.08 -6.47 9.10
C ILE A 29 3.00 -5.52 9.86
N TYR A 30 3.25 -4.35 9.27
CA TYR A 30 4.00 -3.26 9.89
C TYR A 30 3.02 -2.21 10.39
N LEU A 31 3.22 -1.76 11.62
CA LEU A 31 2.46 -0.68 12.25
C LEU A 31 3.43 0.37 12.80
N LYS A 32 2.92 1.58 12.99
CA LYS A 32 3.66 2.61 13.73
C LYS A 32 3.67 2.27 15.21
N ALA A 33 4.85 2.34 15.83
CA ALA A 33 5.01 2.05 17.25
C ALA A 33 4.41 3.16 18.13
N LEU A 34 4.47 4.41 17.65
CA LEU A 34 3.96 5.58 18.36
C LEU A 34 2.63 6.04 17.77
N SER A 35 1.65 6.30 18.64
CA SER A 35 0.34 6.83 18.23
C SER A 35 0.45 8.20 17.56
N SER A 36 1.42 9.01 17.99
CA SER A 36 1.73 10.32 17.38
C SER A 36 2.25 10.24 15.95
N GLU A 37 2.60 9.05 15.45
CA GLU A 37 3.00 8.81 14.06
C GLU A 37 1.91 8.09 13.24
N SER A 38 0.81 7.71 13.90
CA SER A 38 -0.26 6.88 13.35
C SER A 38 -1.37 7.76 12.75
N PHE A 39 -1.03 8.53 11.72
CA PHE A 39 -1.99 9.43 11.05
C PHE A 39 -2.76 8.72 9.94
N GLU A 40 -3.95 9.21 9.62
CA GLU A 40 -4.74 8.69 8.50
C GLU A 40 -4.08 8.96 7.14
N ARG A 41 -4.01 7.93 6.29
CA ARG A 41 -3.59 8.04 4.89
C ARG A 41 -4.82 8.10 3.99
N LEU A 42 -5.25 9.31 3.68
CA LEU A 42 -6.45 9.56 2.88
C LEU A 42 -6.13 9.80 1.39
N PRO A 43 -6.97 9.34 0.46
CA PRO A 43 -6.87 9.74 -0.94
C PRO A 43 -7.28 11.21 -1.09
N VAL A 44 -6.48 11.99 -1.82
CA VAL A 44 -6.76 13.40 -2.10
C VAL A 44 -6.90 13.61 -3.60
N PHE A 45 -8.05 14.13 -4.03
CA PHE A 45 -8.26 14.48 -5.42
C PHE A 45 -7.55 15.81 -5.76
N ASN A 46 -6.66 15.77 -6.76
CA ASN A 46 -5.91 16.92 -7.25
C ASN A 46 -5.42 16.67 -8.70
N LYS A 47 -4.63 17.60 -9.28
CA LYS A 47 -4.05 17.43 -10.62
C LYS A 47 -3.18 16.19 -10.77
N SER A 48 -2.55 15.70 -9.70
CA SER A 48 -1.76 14.46 -9.73
C SER A 48 -2.68 13.24 -9.74
N ALA A 49 -3.70 13.21 -8.89
CA ALA A 49 -4.74 12.16 -8.90
C ALA A 49 -5.42 12.06 -10.27
N TRP A 50 -5.76 13.20 -10.90
CA TRP A 50 -6.40 13.24 -12.21
C TRP A 50 -5.54 12.65 -13.33
N ARG A 51 -4.21 12.82 -13.27
CA ARG A 51 -3.28 12.26 -14.26
C ARG A 51 -3.31 10.73 -14.32
N HIS A 52 -3.58 10.05 -13.20
CA HIS A 52 -3.75 8.60 -13.18
C HIS A 52 -4.96 8.10 -13.99
N TYR A 53 -5.93 8.97 -14.30
CA TYR A 53 -7.09 8.64 -15.13
C TYR A 53 -6.92 9.05 -16.61
N LYS A 54 -5.83 9.76 -16.94
CA LYS A 54 -5.55 10.28 -18.28
C LYS A 54 -4.30 9.66 -18.91
N THR A 55 -3.67 8.74 -18.22
CA THR A 55 -2.44 8.07 -18.66
C THR A 55 -2.74 7.21 -19.88
N MET A 56 -1.98 7.40 -20.95
CA MET A 56 -2.00 6.54 -22.13
C MET A 56 -0.96 5.43 -21.97
N PRO A 57 -1.08 4.30 -22.69
CA PRO A 57 -0.04 3.28 -22.69
C PRO A 57 1.28 3.87 -23.20
N GLU A 58 2.31 3.81 -22.36
CA GLU A 58 3.69 4.14 -22.72
C GLU A 58 4.44 2.83 -23.07
N ALA A 59 5.51 2.92 -23.84
CA ALA A 59 6.36 1.75 -24.13
C ALA A 59 7.11 1.33 -22.86
N ASP A 60 7.44 0.03 -22.72
CA ASP A 60 8.25 -0.45 -21.61
C ASP A 60 9.65 0.21 -21.63
N ASP A 61 10.06 0.72 -20.48
CA ASP A 61 11.39 1.31 -20.22
C ASP A 61 12.51 0.24 -20.17
#